data_AF-A0A7K1L4B0-F1
#
_entry.id   AF-A0A7K1L4B0-F1
#
_cell.length_a   1.000
_cell.length_b   1.000
_cell.length_c   1.000
_cell.angle_alpha   90.00
_cell.angle_beta   90.00
_cell.angle_gamma   90.00
#
_symmetry.space_group_name_H-M   'P 1'
#
loop_
_entity.id
_entity.type
_entity.pdbx_description
1 polymer ?
#
loop_
_entity_poly.entity_id
_entity_poly.type
_entity_poly.pdbx_seq_one_letter_code
_entity_poly.pdbx_strand_id
1 'polypeptide(L)'
;MALIGRAAVEVPVLFTSARSTTNVIRLLEVMEKAGADRPAEELSRRIVAHASFDDATSVIRLLEAMRKAGAVEQAMALAEQAAVHLPVSGAVTMARLLEEMYRVGAMEQATVLAARVVVNTPVRDPGAMVELLEALRIGGMDRPTVLLSGRITGHTAIVDAATTVRLLSLMLDAGVEGAASRFAARAAAHGPVHDTTSVARLLVLMRRSGMARQSKTLAGRVVAATSLQRATDVICLLDAMRDEGMRKHAEALVERVAEGMPVTEVTDVARLLEAMSHAGMTEQASVLAERAAAYAPARDAGDVAVVLNALKGIAAHEEAERYAGRVIAEVSGSGPATVAPFWYVMRSAGMPTRALELAQRSDEAERADGH
;
A
#
# COMPACT_ATOMS: atom_id res chain seq x y z
N MET A 1 -42.73 -27.35 5.29
CA MET A 1 -42.39 -28.31 4.21
C MET A 1 -43.38 -28.31 3.05
N ALA A 2 -44.67 -28.61 3.22
CA ALA A 2 -45.63 -28.66 2.10
C ALA A 2 -45.76 -27.35 1.29
N LEU A 3 -45.81 -26.19 1.97
CA LEU A 3 -45.84 -24.87 1.31
C LEU A 3 -44.54 -24.55 0.54
N ILE A 4 -43.39 -25.00 1.05
CA ILE A 4 -42.08 -24.81 0.42
C ILE A 4 -41.96 -25.67 -0.85
N GLY A 5 -42.39 -26.93 -0.78
CA GLY A 5 -42.45 -27.81 -1.95
C GLY A 5 -43.39 -27.29 -3.02
N ARG A 6 -44.55 -26.72 -2.63
CA ARG A 6 -45.49 -26.10 -3.55
C ARG A 6 -44.89 -24.84 -4.23
N ALA A 7 -44.22 -23.99 -3.45
CA ALA A 7 -43.54 -22.80 -3.98
C ALA A 7 -42.41 -23.15 -4.97
N ALA A 8 -41.68 -24.24 -4.76
CA ALA A 8 -40.64 -24.71 -5.70
C ALA A 8 -41.17 -25.03 -7.09
N VAL A 9 -42.44 -25.44 -7.21
CA VAL A 9 -43.08 -25.83 -8.48
C VAL A 9 -43.91 -24.69 -9.08
N GLU A 10 -44.67 -23.97 -8.24
CA GLU A 10 -45.69 -23.04 -8.70
C GLU A 10 -45.16 -21.61 -8.92
N VAL A 11 -44.06 -21.21 -8.27
CA VAL A 11 -43.52 -19.86 -8.45
C VAL A 11 -43.00 -19.71 -9.89
N PRO A 12 -43.45 -18.70 -10.65
CA PRO A 12 -42.95 -18.45 -11.99
C PRO A 12 -41.46 -18.08 -11.95
N VAL A 13 -40.64 -18.85 -12.67
CA VAL A 13 -39.21 -18.56 -12.84
C VAL A 13 -39.06 -17.71 -14.10
N LEU A 14 -39.34 -16.42 -13.96
CA LEU A 14 -39.26 -15.44 -15.05
C LEU A 14 -38.11 -14.48 -14.77
N PHE A 15 -37.11 -14.38 -15.65
CA PHE A 15 -36.01 -13.42 -15.49
C PHE A 15 -36.28 -12.10 -16.24
N THR A 16 -37.52 -11.64 -16.19
CA THR A 16 -37.98 -10.44 -16.90
C THR A 16 -37.66 -9.13 -16.18
N SER A 17 -37.17 -9.20 -14.93
CA SER A 17 -36.73 -8.04 -14.17
C SER A 17 -35.80 -8.43 -13.03
N ALA A 18 -34.97 -7.48 -12.56
CA ALA A 18 -34.11 -7.65 -11.39
C ALA A 18 -34.89 -8.02 -10.11
N ARG A 19 -36.14 -7.55 -9.98
CA ARG A 19 -37.02 -7.91 -8.87
C ARG A 19 -37.39 -9.39 -8.91
N SER A 20 -37.64 -9.92 -10.11
CA SER A 20 -37.98 -11.33 -10.29
C SER A 20 -36.79 -12.26 -9.96
N THR A 21 -35.58 -11.93 -10.43
CA THR A 21 -34.34 -12.64 -10.02
C THR A 21 -34.17 -12.62 -8.50
N THR A 22 -34.38 -11.46 -7.87
CA THR A 22 -34.24 -11.31 -6.41
C THR A 22 -35.27 -12.15 -5.64
N ASN A 23 -36.50 -12.28 -6.16
CA ASN A 23 -37.53 -13.11 -5.52
C ASN A 23 -37.16 -14.60 -5.55
N VAL A 24 -36.62 -15.08 -6.67
CA VAL A 24 -36.18 -16.46 -6.81
C VAL A 24 -34.97 -16.75 -5.90
N ILE A 25 -34.01 -15.83 -5.81
CA ILE A 25 -32.87 -15.93 -4.87
C ILE A 25 -33.36 -16.04 -3.42
N ARG A 26 -34.28 -15.14 -3.01
CA ARG A 26 -34.85 -15.18 -1.64
C ARG A 26 -35.57 -16.49 -1.35
N LEU A 27 -36.22 -17.08 -2.34
CA LEU A 27 -36.89 -18.36 -2.18
C LEU A 27 -35.89 -19.49 -1.94
N LEU A 28 -34.76 -19.52 -2.66
CA LEU A 28 -33.66 -20.45 -2.39
C LEU A 28 -33.07 -20.26 -0.99
N GLU A 29 -32.87 -19.02 -0.54
CA GLU A 29 -32.39 -18.73 0.83
C GLU A 29 -33.37 -19.22 1.91
N VAL A 30 -34.68 -19.10 1.67
CA VAL A 30 -35.70 -19.64 2.59
C VAL A 30 -35.66 -21.17 2.61
N MET A 31 -35.43 -21.81 1.45
CA MET A 31 -35.30 -23.26 1.35
C MET A 31 -34.05 -23.77 2.05
N GLU A 32 -32.92 -23.07 1.91
CA GLU A 32 -31.67 -23.35 2.62
C GLU A 32 -31.88 -23.29 4.14
N LYS A 33 -32.43 -22.19 4.67
CA LYS A 33 -32.73 -22.05 6.11
C LYS A 33 -33.71 -23.10 6.64
N ALA A 34 -34.56 -23.64 5.77
CA ALA A 34 -35.54 -24.66 6.11
C ALA A 34 -35.02 -26.10 5.93
N GLY A 35 -33.79 -26.31 5.45
CA GLY A 35 -33.26 -27.64 5.12
C GLY A 35 -34.06 -28.35 4.03
N ALA A 36 -34.61 -27.59 3.08
CA ALA A 36 -35.51 -28.08 2.06
C ALA A 36 -34.76 -28.40 0.76
N ASP A 37 -33.86 -29.37 0.82
CA ASP A 37 -32.91 -29.69 -0.27
C ASP A 37 -33.61 -30.09 -1.57
N ARG A 38 -34.61 -30.98 -1.52
CA ARG A 38 -35.36 -31.42 -2.72
C ARG A 38 -36.13 -30.26 -3.39
N PRO A 39 -36.91 -29.43 -2.65
CA PRO A 39 -37.49 -28.22 -3.21
C PRO A 39 -36.46 -27.24 -3.80
N ALA A 40 -35.30 -27.07 -3.15
CA ALA A 40 -34.23 -26.22 -3.65
C ALA A 40 -33.64 -26.73 -4.95
N GLU A 41 -33.42 -28.05 -5.07
CA GLU A 41 -32.94 -28.71 -6.28
C GLU A 41 -33.93 -28.52 -7.45
N GLU A 42 -35.22 -28.74 -7.20
CA GLU A 42 -36.26 -28.58 -8.22
C GLU A 42 -36.36 -27.13 -8.71
N LEU A 43 -36.38 -26.17 -7.79
CA LEU A 43 -36.36 -24.75 -8.15
C LEU A 43 -35.10 -24.40 -8.93
N SER A 44 -33.94 -24.92 -8.52
CA SER A 44 -32.66 -24.67 -9.20
C SER A 44 -32.62 -25.23 -10.60
N ARG A 45 -33.21 -26.41 -10.85
CA ARG A 45 -33.34 -26.97 -12.20
C ARG A 45 -34.17 -26.07 -13.12
N ARG A 46 -35.27 -25.51 -12.59
CA ARG A 46 -36.11 -24.55 -13.32
C ARG A 46 -35.39 -23.24 -13.58
N ILE A 47 -34.54 -22.78 -12.66
CA ILE A 47 -33.67 -21.61 -12.88
C ILE A 47 -32.74 -21.86 -14.05
N VAL A 48 -32.01 -22.98 -14.07
CA VAL A 48 -31.09 -23.31 -15.17
C VAL A 48 -31.80 -23.34 -16.53
N ALA A 49 -33.04 -23.84 -16.58
CA ALA A 49 -33.80 -23.90 -17.82
C ALA A 49 -34.24 -22.52 -18.37
N HIS A 50 -34.32 -21.50 -17.52
CA HIS A 50 -34.89 -20.20 -17.87
C HIS A 50 -33.98 -18.99 -17.62
N ALA A 51 -32.77 -19.21 -17.09
CA ALA A 51 -31.85 -18.14 -16.71
C ALA A 51 -31.57 -17.17 -17.87
N SER A 52 -31.60 -15.87 -17.56
CA SER A 52 -31.05 -14.84 -18.44
C SER A 52 -29.57 -14.62 -18.12
N PHE A 53 -28.78 -14.38 -19.17
CA PHE A 53 -27.35 -14.11 -19.09
C PHE A 53 -27.00 -12.65 -19.42
N ASP A 54 -27.96 -11.73 -19.31
CA ASP A 54 -27.75 -10.32 -19.62
C ASP A 54 -26.99 -9.56 -18.51
N ASP A 55 -27.05 -10.07 -17.27
CA ASP A 55 -26.38 -9.47 -16.11
C ASP A 55 -25.57 -10.50 -15.32
N ALA A 56 -24.25 -10.31 -15.33
CA ALA A 56 -23.30 -11.12 -14.59
C ALA A 56 -23.54 -11.08 -13.07
N THR A 57 -24.00 -9.97 -12.52
CA THR A 57 -24.25 -9.83 -11.08
C THR A 57 -25.39 -10.74 -10.63
N SER A 58 -26.45 -10.82 -11.44
CA SER A 58 -27.55 -11.75 -11.24
C SER A 58 -27.08 -13.20 -11.26
N VAL A 59 -26.26 -13.59 -12.24
CA VAL A 59 -25.70 -14.95 -12.33
C VAL A 59 -24.85 -15.29 -11.11
N ILE A 60 -23.95 -14.39 -10.68
CA ILE A 60 -23.13 -14.55 -9.46
C ILE A 60 -24.03 -14.87 -8.25
N ARG A 61 -25.08 -14.08 -8.03
CA ARG A 61 -25.99 -14.26 -6.89
C ARG A 61 -26.81 -15.55 -6.99
N LEU A 62 -27.17 -15.99 -8.19
CA LEU A 62 -27.85 -17.26 -8.40
C LEU A 62 -26.94 -18.45 -8.10
N LEU A 63 -25.68 -18.42 -8.56
CA LEU A 63 -24.68 -19.44 -8.24
C LEU A 63 -24.45 -19.54 -6.73
N GLU A 64 -24.30 -18.39 -6.05
CA GLU A 64 -24.14 -18.34 -4.59
C GLU A 64 -25.37 -18.94 -3.87
N ALA A 65 -26.58 -18.57 -4.29
CA ALA A 65 -27.82 -19.05 -3.68
C ALA A 65 -28.02 -20.57 -3.88
N MET A 66 -27.77 -21.08 -5.08
CA MET A 66 -27.84 -22.52 -5.38
C MET A 66 -26.81 -23.30 -4.57
N ARG A 67 -25.57 -22.78 -4.45
CA ARG A 67 -24.51 -23.38 -3.64
C ARG A 67 -24.91 -23.50 -2.18
N LYS A 68 -25.44 -22.42 -1.59
CA LYS A 68 -25.89 -22.41 -0.20
C LYS A 68 -27.07 -23.36 0.02
N ALA A 69 -27.97 -23.46 -0.95
CA ALA A 69 -29.13 -24.35 -0.88
C ALA A 69 -28.80 -25.83 -1.24
N GLY A 70 -27.52 -26.19 -1.43
CA GLY A 70 -27.08 -27.56 -1.72
C GLY A 70 -27.28 -28.02 -3.16
N ALA A 71 -27.77 -27.17 -4.06
CA ALA A 71 -28.04 -27.47 -5.47
C ALA A 71 -26.77 -27.32 -6.35
N VAL A 72 -25.71 -28.04 -6.00
CA VAL A 72 -24.37 -27.88 -6.62
C VAL A 72 -24.37 -28.28 -8.09
N GLU A 73 -25.03 -29.38 -8.47
CA GLU A 73 -25.11 -29.81 -9.88
C GLU A 73 -25.79 -28.76 -10.77
N GLN A 74 -26.87 -28.14 -10.26
CA GLN A 74 -27.58 -27.08 -10.97
C GLN A 74 -26.75 -25.80 -11.03
N ALA A 75 -25.98 -25.49 -9.98
CA ALA A 75 -25.03 -24.39 -10.02
C ALA A 75 -23.94 -24.61 -11.08
N MET A 76 -23.41 -25.84 -11.22
CA MET A 76 -22.45 -26.17 -12.26
C MET A 76 -23.06 -26.05 -13.67
N ALA A 77 -24.31 -26.50 -13.87
CA ALA A 77 -25.01 -26.34 -15.14
C ALA A 77 -25.28 -24.86 -15.48
N LEU A 78 -25.64 -24.03 -14.50
CA LEU A 78 -25.77 -22.59 -14.69
C LEU A 78 -24.42 -21.95 -15.05
N ALA A 79 -23.33 -22.39 -14.40
CA ALA A 79 -21.98 -21.92 -14.69
C ALA A 79 -21.54 -22.28 -16.12
N GLU A 80 -21.91 -23.47 -16.61
CA GLU A 80 -21.63 -23.90 -17.98
C GLU A 80 -22.30 -22.99 -19.00
N GLN A 81 -23.60 -22.74 -18.83
CA GLN A 81 -24.33 -21.81 -19.70
C GLN A 81 -23.77 -20.38 -19.60
N ALA A 82 -23.43 -19.91 -18.40
CA ALA A 82 -22.83 -18.59 -18.20
C ALA A 82 -21.47 -18.47 -18.90
N ALA A 83 -20.63 -19.51 -18.84
CA ALA A 83 -19.32 -19.50 -19.47
C ALA A 83 -19.38 -19.30 -21.00
N VAL A 84 -20.49 -19.72 -21.64
CA VAL A 84 -20.71 -19.58 -23.08
C VAL A 84 -21.49 -18.32 -23.43
N HIS A 85 -22.59 -18.05 -22.74
CA HIS A 85 -23.59 -17.07 -23.17
C HIS A 85 -23.46 -15.69 -22.53
N LEU A 86 -22.85 -15.61 -21.34
CA LEU A 86 -22.69 -14.33 -20.66
C LEU A 86 -21.75 -13.42 -21.48
N PRO A 87 -22.13 -12.15 -21.75
CA PRO A 87 -21.23 -11.18 -22.34
C PRO A 87 -20.11 -10.84 -21.34
N VAL A 88 -18.89 -10.69 -21.85
CA VAL A 88 -17.77 -10.22 -21.03
C VAL A 88 -18.04 -8.77 -20.64
N SER A 89 -18.08 -8.51 -19.34
CA SER A 89 -18.34 -7.18 -18.77
C SER A 89 -17.11 -6.66 -18.00
N GLY A 90 -17.32 -5.90 -16.92
CA GLY A 90 -16.22 -5.31 -16.15
C GLY A 90 -15.31 -6.36 -15.50
N ALA A 91 -14.00 -6.10 -15.47
CA ALA A 91 -13.00 -7.04 -14.96
C ALA A 91 -13.26 -7.48 -13.51
N VAL A 92 -13.68 -6.56 -12.64
CA VAL A 92 -14.11 -6.84 -11.25
C VAL A 92 -15.25 -7.85 -11.23
N THR A 93 -16.31 -7.61 -12.01
CA THR A 93 -17.46 -8.51 -12.08
C THR A 93 -17.08 -9.88 -12.63
N MET A 94 -16.20 -9.93 -13.64
CA MET A 94 -15.71 -11.19 -14.18
C MET A 94 -14.80 -11.94 -13.19
N ALA A 95 -13.97 -11.24 -12.42
CA ALA A 95 -13.17 -11.85 -11.36
C ALA A 95 -14.06 -12.51 -10.30
N ARG A 96 -15.10 -11.80 -9.85
CA ARG A 96 -16.08 -12.34 -8.89
C ARG A 96 -16.86 -13.53 -9.43
N LEU A 97 -17.21 -13.52 -10.72
CA LEU A 97 -17.88 -14.67 -11.35
C LEU A 97 -16.95 -15.89 -11.40
N LEU A 98 -15.67 -15.71 -11.77
CA LEU A 98 -14.69 -16.79 -11.74
C LEU A 98 -14.53 -17.36 -10.32
N GLU A 99 -14.45 -16.51 -9.31
CA GLU A 99 -14.40 -16.95 -7.90
C GLU A 99 -15.63 -17.77 -7.50
N GLU A 100 -16.85 -17.32 -7.85
CA GLU A 100 -18.05 -18.10 -7.55
C GLU A 100 -18.07 -19.42 -8.31
N MET A 101 -17.61 -19.46 -9.56
CA MET A 101 -17.45 -20.72 -10.30
C MET A 101 -16.49 -21.67 -9.59
N TYR A 102 -15.40 -21.18 -9.00
CA TYR A 102 -14.50 -22.01 -8.17
C TYR A 102 -15.18 -22.51 -6.90
N ARG A 103 -15.97 -21.67 -6.22
CA ARG A 103 -16.70 -22.04 -5.00
C ARG A 103 -17.74 -23.14 -5.25
N VAL A 104 -18.30 -23.23 -6.47
CA VAL A 104 -19.23 -24.31 -6.86
C VAL A 104 -18.55 -25.50 -7.54
N GLY A 105 -17.22 -25.50 -7.68
CA GLY A 105 -16.46 -26.59 -8.30
C GLY A 105 -16.49 -26.60 -9.84
N ALA A 106 -16.99 -25.55 -10.49
CA ALA A 106 -17.12 -25.43 -11.94
C ALA A 106 -15.80 -24.99 -12.62
N MET A 107 -14.72 -25.76 -12.40
CA MET A 107 -13.36 -25.39 -12.85
C MET A 107 -13.21 -25.36 -14.38
N GLU A 108 -13.83 -26.31 -15.08
CA GLU A 108 -13.79 -26.37 -16.55
C GLU A 108 -14.53 -25.18 -17.17
N GLN A 109 -15.70 -24.85 -16.62
CA GLN A 109 -16.53 -23.72 -17.03
C GLN A 109 -15.81 -22.39 -16.75
N ALA A 110 -15.17 -22.27 -15.58
CA ALA A 110 -14.33 -21.12 -15.24
C ALA A 110 -13.16 -20.96 -16.22
N THR A 111 -12.57 -22.06 -16.69
CA THR A 111 -11.50 -22.03 -17.72
C THR A 111 -12.01 -21.44 -19.04
N VAL A 112 -13.19 -21.89 -19.49
CA VAL A 112 -13.83 -21.39 -20.73
C VAL A 112 -14.16 -19.89 -20.61
N LEU A 113 -14.74 -19.48 -19.48
CA LEU A 113 -15.03 -18.07 -19.22
C LEU A 113 -13.74 -17.26 -19.16
N ALA A 114 -12.73 -17.71 -18.42
CA ALA A 114 -11.46 -17.03 -18.27
C ALA A 114 -10.81 -16.76 -19.63
N ALA A 115 -10.79 -17.73 -20.54
CA ALA A 115 -10.26 -17.57 -21.89
C ALA A 115 -10.96 -16.43 -22.66
N ARG A 116 -12.28 -16.31 -22.54
CA ARG A 116 -13.05 -15.21 -23.15
C ARG A 116 -12.78 -13.87 -22.47
N VAL A 117 -12.74 -13.87 -21.13
CA VAL A 117 -12.54 -12.68 -20.30
C VAL A 117 -11.18 -12.05 -20.60
N VAL A 118 -10.09 -12.83 -20.62
CA VAL A 118 -8.74 -12.28 -20.82
C VAL A 118 -8.49 -11.72 -22.22
N VAL A 119 -9.31 -12.09 -23.21
CA VAL A 119 -9.24 -11.54 -24.57
C VAL A 119 -10.05 -10.25 -24.68
N ASN A 120 -11.27 -10.24 -24.13
CA ASN A 120 -12.25 -9.18 -24.41
C ASN A 120 -12.29 -8.07 -23.36
N THR A 121 -11.76 -8.31 -22.15
CA THR A 121 -11.80 -7.31 -21.08
C THR A 121 -10.84 -6.14 -21.38
N PRO A 122 -11.29 -4.88 -21.25
CA PRO A 122 -10.38 -3.73 -21.29
C PRO A 122 -9.41 -3.74 -20.11
N VAL A 123 -8.11 -3.55 -20.38
CA VAL A 123 -7.05 -3.63 -19.36
C VAL A 123 -6.60 -2.27 -18.83
N ARG A 124 -7.44 -1.22 -18.91
CA ARG A 124 -7.05 0.16 -18.58
C ARG A 124 -6.98 0.44 -17.09
N ASP A 125 -7.89 -0.15 -16.32
CA ASP A 125 -7.98 0.03 -14.88
C ASP A 125 -7.07 -0.96 -14.14
N PRO A 126 -5.97 -0.50 -13.53
CA PRO A 126 -5.03 -1.38 -12.83
C PRO A 126 -5.63 -2.04 -11.58
N GLY A 127 -6.56 -1.38 -10.87
CA GLY A 127 -7.19 -1.97 -9.69
C GLY A 127 -8.05 -3.17 -10.08
N ALA A 128 -8.83 -3.03 -11.14
CA ALA A 128 -9.63 -4.12 -11.68
C ALA A 128 -8.78 -5.28 -12.26
N MET A 129 -7.59 -4.97 -12.78
CA MET A 129 -6.63 -6.00 -13.24
C MET A 129 -6.03 -6.80 -12.09
N VAL A 130 -5.87 -6.21 -10.91
CA VAL A 130 -5.41 -6.93 -9.72
C VAL A 130 -6.40 -8.02 -9.34
N GLU A 131 -7.69 -7.68 -9.23
CA GLU A 131 -8.73 -8.64 -8.89
C GLU A 131 -8.83 -9.77 -9.92
N LEU A 132 -8.77 -9.42 -11.20
CA LEU A 132 -8.85 -10.43 -12.26
C LEU A 132 -7.64 -11.37 -12.27
N LEU A 133 -6.41 -10.86 -12.12
CA LEU A 133 -5.21 -11.72 -12.00
C LEU A 133 -5.27 -12.60 -10.75
N GLU A 134 -5.76 -12.07 -9.63
CA GLU A 134 -5.89 -12.81 -8.38
C GLU A 134 -6.89 -13.96 -8.53
N ALA A 135 -8.04 -13.72 -9.15
CA ALA A 135 -9.02 -14.76 -9.45
C ALA A 135 -8.44 -15.84 -10.39
N LEU A 136 -7.71 -15.46 -11.45
CA LEU A 136 -7.06 -16.43 -12.33
C LEU A 136 -6.01 -17.27 -11.59
N ARG A 137 -5.23 -16.67 -10.70
CA ARG A 137 -4.23 -17.35 -9.88
C ARG A 137 -4.86 -18.35 -8.90
N ILE A 138 -5.93 -17.94 -8.20
CA ILE A 138 -6.67 -18.83 -7.27
C ILE A 138 -7.21 -20.06 -8.00
N GLY A 139 -7.64 -19.91 -9.25
CA GLY A 139 -8.11 -21.01 -10.08
C GLY A 139 -7.03 -21.82 -10.79
N GLY A 140 -5.74 -21.52 -10.62
CA GLY A 140 -4.66 -22.22 -11.34
C GLY A 140 -4.68 -22.01 -12.87
N MET A 141 -5.17 -20.87 -13.34
CA MET A 141 -5.39 -20.60 -14.76
C MET A 141 -4.13 -20.04 -15.44
N ASP A 142 -3.14 -20.90 -15.68
CA ASP A 142 -1.82 -20.48 -16.19
C ASP A 142 -1.89 -19.75 -17.55
N ARG A 143 -2.56 -20.36 -18.54
CA ARG A 143 -2.66 -19.77 -19.90
C ARG A 143 -3.36 -18.41 -19.90
N PRO A 144 -4.57 -18.25 -19.29
CA PRO A 144 -5.19 -16.95 -19.14
C PRO A 144 -4.31 -15.93 -18.39
N THR A 145 -3.60 -16.35 -17.34
CA THR A 145 -2.73 -15.48 -16.54
C THR A 145 -1.56 -14.93 -17.38
N VAL A 146 -0.91 -15.78 -18.19
CA VAL A 146 0.14 -15.37 -19.12
C VAL A 146 -0.38 -14.33 -20.12
N LEU A 147 -1.53 -14.60 -20.73
CA LEU A 147 -2.11 -13.70 -21.74
C LEU A 147 -2.49 -12.35 -21.13
N LEU A 148 -3.20 -12.35 -20.01
CA LEU A 148 -3.62 -11.13 -19.33
C LEU A 148 -2.42 -10.31 -18.87
N SER A 149 -1.41 -10.96 -18.28
CA SER A 149 -0.18 -10.28 -17.85
C SER A 149 0.55 -9.64 -19.04
N GLY A 150 0.60 -10.33 -20.18
CA GLY A 150 1.10 -9.76 -21.44
C GLY A 150 0.37 -8.48 -21.83
N ARG A 151 -0.97 -8.48 -21.79
CA ARG A 151 -1.78 -7.29 -22.13
C ARG A 151 -1.57 -6.13 -21.15
N ILE A 152 -1.47 -6.43 -19.85
CA ILE A 152 -1.24 -5.43 -18.79
C ILE A 152 0.06 -4.66 -19.03
N THR A 153 1.12 -5.37 -19.41
CA THR A 153 2.46 -4.77 -19.62
C THR A 153 2.49 -3.68 -20.69
N GLY A 154 1.60 -3.75 -21.68
CA GLY A 154 1.52 -2.78 -22.77
C GLY A 154 0.51 -1.67 -22.54
N HIS A 155 -0.61 -1.95 -21.87
CA HIS A 155 -1.82 -1.12 -22.02
C HIS A 155 -2.48 -0.65 -20.72
N THR A 156 -2.08 -1.19 -19.56
CA THR A 156 -2.63 -0.75 -18.27
C THR A 156 -1.98 0.56 -17.83
N ALA A 157 -2.78 1.50 -17.31
CA ALA A 157 -2.27 2.74 -16.75
C ALA A 157 -1.45 2.46 -15.47
N ILE A 158 -0.34 3.18 -15.30
CA ILE A 158 0.45 3.15 -14.06
C ILE A 158 0.03 4.37 -13.26
N VAL A 159 -0.97 4.21 -12.39
CA VAL A 159 -1.64 5.31 -11.69
C VAL A 159 -1.07 5.58 -10.30
N ASP A 160 -0.56 4.56 -9.62
CA ASP A 160 0.05 4.65 -8.29
C ASP A 160 1.04 3.49 -8.04
N ALA A 161 1.95 3.69 -7.10
CA ALA A 161 2.99 2.71 -6.78
C ALA A 161 2.45 1.49 -6.02
N ALA A 162 1.40 1.63 -5.20
CA ALA A 162 0.85 0.52 -4.42
C ALA A 162 0.18 -0.53 -5.32
N THR A 163 -0.63 -0.10 -6.27
CA THR A 163 -1.27 -0.97 -7.27
C THR A 163 -0.21 -1.58 -8.20
N THR A 164 0.84 -0.83 -8.53
CA THR A 164 1.99 -1.35 -9.29
C THR A 164 2.68 -2.49 -8.55
N VAL A 165 2.93 -2.34 -7.25
CA VAL A 165 3.49 -3.41 -6.40
C VAL A 165 2.59 -4.64 -6.42
N ARG A 166 1.27 -4.47 -6.23
CA ARG A 166 0.32 -5.59 -6.24
C ARG A 166 0.30 -6.35 -7.56
N LEU A 167 0.21 -5.64 -8.69
CA LEU A 167 0.25 -6.26 -10.01
C LEU A 167 1.57 -6.98 -10.25
N LEU A 168 2.70 -6.37 -9.87
CA LEU A 168 4.01 -6.98 -10.06
C LEU A 168 4.17 -8.24 -9.20
N SER A 169 3.74 -8.21 -7.94
CA SER A 169 3.73 -9.38 -7.05
C SER A 169 2.89 -10.52 -7.64
N LEU A 170 1.66 -10.23 -8.10
CA LEU A 170 0.81 -11.27 -8.71
C LEU A 170 1.44 -11.88 -9.97
N MET A 171 2.10 -11.08 -10.80
CA MET A 171 2.84 -11.58 -11.97
C MET A 171 4.02 -12.48 -11.57
N LEU A 172 4.73 -12.13 -10.50
CA LEU A 172 5.85 -12.91 -9.99
C LEU A 172 5.39 -14.22 -9.36
N ASP A 173 4.33 -14.19 -8.55
CA ASP A 173 3.72 -15.37 -7.93
C ASP A 173 3.16 -16.34 -8.97
N ALA A 174 2.70 -15.82 -10.11
CA ALA A 174 2.26 -16.61 -11.26
C ALA A 174 3.41 -17.08 -12.17
N GLY A 175 4.67 -16.78 -11.85
CA GLY A 175 5.84 -17.18 -12.64
C GLY A 175 5.97 -16.50 -14.00
N VAL A 176 5.24 -15.42 -14.27
CA VAL A 176 5.29 -14.70 -15.56
C VAL A 176 6.36 -13.61 -15.56
N GLU A 177 7.60 -14.01 -15.26
CA GLU A 177 8.74 -13.11 -15.02
C GLU A 177 9.03 -12.14 -16.18
N GLY A 178 8.88 -12.60 -17.42
CA GLY A 178 9.08 -11.75 -18.60
C GLY A 178 8.06 -10.61 -18.68
N ALA A 179 6.80 -10.86 -18.31
CA ALA A 179 5.78 -9.83 -18.20
C ALA A 179 6.09 -8.91 -17.01
N ALA A 180 6.36 -9.48 -15.83
CA ALA A 180 6.73 -8.75 -14.64
C ALA A 180 7.87 -7.75 -14.90
N SER A 181 8.95 -8.20 -15.55
CA SER A 181 10.13 -7.40 -15.87
C SER A 181 9.83 -6.23 -16.82
N ARG A 182 8.97 -6.43 -17.82
CA ARG A 182 8.53 -5.36 -18.75
C ARG A 182 7.62 -4.35 -18.06
N PHE A 183 6.67 -4.82 -17.25
CA PHE A 183 5.79 -3.93 -16.49
C PHE A 183 6.60 -3.10 -15.48
N ALA A 184 7.54 -3.74 -14.78
CA ALA A 184 8.50 -3.08 -13.89
C ALA A 184 9.35 -2.04 -14.62
N ALA A 185 9.82 -2.31 -15.84
CA ALA A 185 10.59 -1.34 -16.61
C ALA A 185 9.74 -0.10 -16.96
N ARG A 186 8.48 -0.28 -17.37
CA ARG A 186 7.57 0.82 -17.65
C ARG A 186 7.22 1.61 -16.39
N ALA A 187 6.98 0.93 -15.27
CA ALA A 187 6.73 1.55 -13.97
C ALA A 187 7.94 2.36 -13.49
N ALA A 188 9.14 1.80 -13.61
CA ALA A 188 10.37 2.51 -13.28
C ALA A 188 10.56 3.76 -14.16
N ALA A 189 10.27 3.68 -15.46
CA ALA A 189 10.47 4.80 -16.38
C ALA A 189 9.40 5.90 -16.28
N HIS A 190 8.14 5.53 -16.06
CA HIS A 190 7.00 6.45 -16.22
C HIS A 190 6.01 6.46 -15.06
N GLY A 191 6.13 5.56 -14.09
CA GLY A 191 5.23 5.52 -12.94
C GLY A 191 5.37 6.75 -12.04
N PRO A 192 4.33 7.06 -11.25
CA PRO A 192 4.38 8.12 -10.27
C PRO A 192 5.31 7.74 -9.12
N VAL A 193 5.99 8.74 -8.56
CA VAL A 193 7.04 8.56 -7.54
C VAL A 193 6.78 9.35 -6.25
N HIS A 194 5.58 9.90 -6.10
CA HIS A 194 5.23 10.78 -4.97
C HIS A 194 4.88 10.02 -3.69
N ASP A 195 4.35 8.80 -3.81
CA ASP A 195 4.10 7.92 -2.66
C ASP A 195 5.38 7.12 -2.35
N THR A 196 6.23 7.70 -1.51
CA THR A 196 7.57 7.22 -1.16
C THR A 196 7.56 5.87 -0.46
N THR A 197 6.58 5.59 0.40
CA THR A 197 6.45 4.29 1.07
C THR A 197 6.17 3.17 0.06
N SER A 198 5.24 3.39 -0.86
CA SER A 198 4.95 2.40 -1.91
C SER A 198 6.08 2.28 -2.92
N VAL A 199 6.78 3.37 -3.23
CA VAL A 199 8.01 3.35 -4.05
C VAL A 199 9.12 2.55 -3.38
N ALA A 200 9.34 2.70 -2.07
CA ALA A 200 10.31 1.90 -1.32
C ALA A 200 9.99 0.41 -1.42
N ARG A 201 8.70 0.04 -1.23
CA ARG A 201 8.23 -1.34 -1.43
C ARG A 201 8.47 -1.84 -2.86
N LEU A 202 8.30 -0.98 -3.87
CA LEU A 202 8.54 -1.32 -5.26
C LEU A 202 10.04 -1.56 -5.55
N LEU A 203 10.93 -0.74 -4.97
CA LEU A 203 12.39 -0.93 -5.07
C LEU A 203 12.81 -2.30 -4.50
N VAL A 204 12.31 -2.62 -3.30
CA VAL A 204 12.57 -3.90 -2.62
C VAL A 204 12.03 -5.08 -3.44
N LEU A 205 10.79 -4.98 -3.95
CA LEU A 205 10.20 -6.02 -4.78
C LEU A 205 11.01 -6.26 -6.06
N MET A 206 11.36 -5.19 -6.78
CA MET A 206 12.15 -5.29 -8.01
C MET A 206 13.47 -6.00 -7.78
N ARG A 207 14.18 -5.74 -6.67
CA ARG A 207 15.43 -6.45 -6.41
C ARG A 207 15.23 -7.91 -6.07
N ARG A 208 14.33 -8.23 -5.14
CA ARG A 208 14.09 -9.61 -4.70
C ARG A 208 13.78 -10.51 -5.91
N SER A 209 13.27 -9.91 -6.98
CA SER A 209 12.97 -10.54 -8.27
C SER A 209 14.01 -10.31 -9.37
N GLY A 210 15.23 -9.88 -9.06
CA GLY A 210 16.35 -9.75 -10.01
C GLY A 210 16.31 -8.55 -10.97
N MET A 211 15.38 -7.60 -10.79
CA MET A 211 15.15 -6.45 -11.69
C MET A 211 16.04 -5.25 -11.36
N ALA A 212 17.36 -5.47 -11.28
CA ALA A 212 18.32 -4.48 -10.81
C ALA A 212 18.38 -3.20 -11.69
N ARG A 213 18.15 -3.32 -13.00
CA ARG A 213 18.16 -2.15 -13.92
C ARG A 213 16.94 -1.26 -13.69
N GLN A 214 15.77 -1.87 -13.53
CA GLN A 214 14.50 -1.20 -13.25
C GLN A 214 14.57 -0.49 -11.91
N SER A 215 15.06 -1.18 -10.87
CA SER A 215 15.19 -0.62 -9.53
C SER A 215 16.13 0.60 -9.51
N LYS A 216 17.29 0.54 -10.20
CA LYS A 216 18.19 1.71 -10.38
C LYS A 216 17.53 2.87 -11.13
N THR A 217 16.76 2.57 -12.17
CA THR A 217 16.04 3.60 -12.95
C THR A 217 14.99 4.31 -12.09
N LEU A 218 14.23 3.55 -11.29
CA LEU A 218 13.26 4.10 -10.36
C LEU A 218 13.97 4.94 -9.28
N ALA A 219 15.04 4.42 -8.67
CA ALA A 219 15.81 5.13 -7.65
C ALA A 219 16.30 6.49 -8.17
N GLY A 220 16.90 6.55 -9.36
CA GLY A 220 17.33 7.82 -9.97
C GLY A 220 16.20 8.83 -10.15
N ARG A 221 15.02 8.38 -10.61
CA ARG A 221 13.84 9.27 -10.76
C ARG A 221 13.29 9.74 -9.42
N VAL A 222 13.26 8.86 -8.43
CA VAL A 222 12.79 9.18 -7.07
C VAL A 222 13.72 10.20 -6.45
N VAL A 223 15.05 10.00 -6.51
CA VAL A 223 16.03 10.99 -6.04
C VAL A 223 15.81 12.33 -6.72
N ALA A 224 15.48 12.38 -8.02
CA ALA A 224 15.23 13.64 -8.73
C ALA A 224 13.89 14.32 -8.36
N ALA A 225 12.83 13.56 -8.17
CA ALA A 225 11.46 14.09 -8.05
C ALA A 225 10.89 14.12 -6.62
N THR A 226 11.54 13.51 -5.64
CA THR A 226 11.00 13.39 -4.28
C THR A 226 10.89 14.75 -3.60
N SER A 227 9.71 15.02 -3.04
CA SER A 227 9.49 16.13 -2.12
C SER A 227 10.07 15.75 -0.76
N LEU A 228 11.05 16.50 -0.27
CA LEU A 228 11.83 16.19 0.93
C LEU A 228 11.15 16.67 2.23
N GLN A 229 9.82 16.63 2.28
CA GLN A 229 9.06 17.32 3.35
C GLN A 229 8.81 16.46 4.58
N ARG A 230 8.93 15.12 4.50
CA ARG A 230 8.74 14.23 5.64
C ARG A 230 9.96 13.35 5.86
N ALA A 231 10.49 13.33 7.08
CA ALA A 231 11.65 12.49 7.39
C ALA A 231 11.35 11.00 7.19
N THR A 232 10.17 10.53 7.60
CA THR A 232 9.79 9.12 7.48
C THR A 232 9.89 8.61 6.05
N ASP A 233 9.46 9.41 5.08
CA ASP A 233 9.49 9.08 3.66
C ASP A 233 10.93 8.91 3.16
N VAL A 234 11.80 9.84 3.54
CA VAL A 234 13.23 9.83 3.20
C VAL A 234 13.92 8.62 3.83
N ILE A 235 13.61 8.31 5.09
CA ILE A 235 14.19 7.17 5.81
C ILE A 235 13.78 5.86 5.14
N CYS A 236 12.50 5.67 4.81
CA CYS A 236 12.05 4.47 4.08
C CYS A 236 12.75 4.30 2.72
N LEU A 237 12.99 5.41 2.00
CA LEU A 237 13.73 5.37 0.74
C LEU A 237 15.22 5.11 0.95
N LEU A 238 15.84 5.67 1.99
CA LEU A 238 17.24 5.45 2.33
C LEU A 238 17.49 3.99 2.72
N ASP A 239 16.64 3.43 3.58
CA ASP A 239 16.70 2.03 3.98
C ASP A 239 16.54 1.11 2.77
N ALA A 240 15.55 1.37 1.92
CA ALA A 240 15.38 0.63 0.67
C ALA A 240 16.63 0.78 -0.22
N MET A 241 17.16 1.98 -0.46
CA MET A 241 18.35 2.12 -1.31
C MET A 241 19.60 1.44 -0.74
N ARG A 242 19.76 1.45 0.59
CA ARG A 242 20.86 0.80 1.31
C ARG A 242 20.81 -0.71 1.16
N ASP A 243 19.68 -1.31 1.51
CA ASP A 243 19.46 -2.76 1.41
C ASP A 243 19.66 -3.25 -0.02
N GLU A 244 19.44 -2.36 -0.98
CA GLU A 244 19.54 -2.63 -2.41
C GLU A 244 20.90 -2.35 -3.05
N GLY A 245 21.90 -1.98 -2.24
CA GLY A 245 23.26 -1.69 -2.72
C GLY A 245 23.32 -0.46 -3.63
N MET A 246 22.36 0.45 -3.53
CA MET A 246 22.25 1.66 -4.35
C MET A 246 22.94 2.85 -3.70
N ARG A 247 24.17 2.64 -3.19
CA ARG A 247 24.90 3.63 -2.38
C ARG A 247 24.94 5.02 -3.01
N LYS A 248 25.23 5.13 -4.31
CA LYS A 248 25.26 6.43 -5.02
C LYS A 248 23.90 7.16 -5.02
N HIS A 249 22.80 6.43 -5.11
CA HIS A 249 21.46 7.03 -5.08
C HIS A 249 21.08 7.42 -3.64
N ALA A 250 21.45 6.59 -2.66
CA ALA A 250 21.31 6.91 -1.25
C ALA A 250 22.08 8.19 -0.88
N GLU A 251 23.35 8.28 -1.28
CA GLU A 251 24.21 9.47 -1.11
C GLU A 251 23.56 10.70 -1.73
N ALA A 252 23.11 10.63 -3.00
CA ALA A 252 22.46 11.76 -3.67
C ALA A 252 21.11 12.15 -3.02
N LEU A 253 20.37 11.19 -2.45
CA LEU A 253 19.15 11.48 -1.70
C LEU A 253 19.47 12.26 -0.43
N VAL A 254 20.42 11.77 0.37
CA VAL A 254 20.75 12.38 1.66
C VAL A 254 21.50 13.70 1.50
N GLU A 255 22.29 13.89 0.45
CA GLU A 255 22.90 15.17 0.09
C GLU A 255 21.82 16.24 -0.10
N ARG A 256 20.81 15.96 -0.93
CA ARG A 256 19.69 16.88 -1.12
C ARG A 256 18.89 17.15 0.15
N VAL A 257 18.72 16.15 1.01
CA VAL A 257 18.01 16.29 2.30
C VAL A 257 18.81 17.17 3.25
N ALA A 258 20.11 16.93 3.34
CA ALA A 258 21.02 17.70 4.18
C ALA A 258 21.05 19.17 3.76
N GLU A 259 20.96 19.49 2.48
CA GLU A 259 20.93 20.88 1.99
C GLU A 259 19.55 21.55 2.08
N GLY A 260 18.49 20.82 1.70
CA GLY A 260 17.20 21.42 1.37
C GLY A 260 16.08 21.21 2.39
N MET A 261 16.19 20.23 3.30
CA MET A 261 15.09 19.93 4.22
C MET A 261 14.98 20.99 5.33
N PRO A 262 13.78 21.50 5.66
CA PRO A 262 13.58 22.38 6.81
C PRO A 262 13.96 21.68 8.11
N VAL A 263 14.66 22.38 9.01
CA VAL A 263 15.04 21.86 10.34
C VAL A 263 14.07 22.29 11.44
N THR A 264 12.82 22.58 11.09
CA THR A 264 11.78 23.09 12.00
C THR A 264 11.16 22.01 12.89
N GLU A 265 11.14 20.78 12.39
CA GLU A 265 10.64 19.59 13.10
C GLU A 265 11.84 18.81 13.65
N VAL A 266 12.20 19.05 14.91
CA VAL A 266 13.43 18.52 15.51
C VAL A 266 13.45 16.99 15.61
N THR A 267 12.28 16.36 15.76
CA THR A 267 12.16 14.89 15.78
C THR A 267 12.50 14.29 14.42
N ASP A 268 12.10 14.96 13.35
CA ASP A 268 12.39 14.54 11.97
C ASP A 268 13.89 14.68 11.67
N VAL A 269 14.50 15.79 12.09
CA VAL A 269 15.96 15.99 12.00
C VAL A 269 16.72 14.90 12.76
N ALA A 270 16.34 14.61 14.01
CA ALA A 270 16.99 13.59 14.82
C ALA A 270 16.94 12.20 14.17
N ARG A 271 15.76 11.80 13.68
CA ARG A 271 15.58 10.51 12.99
C ARG A 271 16.39 10.44 11.69
N LEU A 272 16.53 11.55 10.96
CA LEU A 272 17.35 11.59 9.75
C LEU A 272 18.83 11.50 10.04
N LEU A 273 19.34 12.21 11.04
CA LEU A 273 20.73 12.09 11.49
C LEU A 273 21.05 10.66 11.91
N GLU A 274 20.15 10.04 12.67
CA GLU A 274 20.27 8.64 13.05
C GLU A 274 20.28 7.70 11.83
N ALA A 275 19.35 7.87 10.88
CA ALA A 275 19.29 7.05 9.69
C ALA A 275 20.53 7.23 8.78
N MET A 276 21.00 8.47 8.61
CA MET A 276 22.24 8.77 7.87
C MET A 276 23.46 8.12 8.54
N SER A 277 23.56 8.18 9.87
CA SER A 277 24.62 7.52 10.64
C SER A 277 24.59 6.00 10.47
N HIS A 278 23.42 5.38 10.63
CA HIS A 278 23.26 3.93 10.42
C HIS A 278 23.60 3.51 8.99
N ALA A 279 23.34 4.37 8.00
CA ALA A 279 23.69 4.15 6.60
C ALA A 279 25.16 4.47 6.26
N GLY A 280 25.94 5.03 7.20
CA GLY A 280 27.33 5.43 6.98
C GLY A 280 27.49 6.65 6.07
N MET A 281 26.52 7.58 6.10
CA MET A 281 26.50 8.83 5.34
C MET A 281 27.03 9.98 6.22
N THR A 282 28.27 9.84 6.70
CA THR A 282 28.85 10.71 7.74
C THR A 282 29.01 12.16 7.28
N GLU A 283 29.41 12.38 6.02
CA GLU A 283 29.58 13.73 5.47
C GLU A 283 28.22 14.46 5.39
N GLN A 284 27.20 13.79 4.87
CA GLN A 284 25.85 14.37 4.75
C GLN A 284 25.18 14.55 6.12
N ALA A 285 25.43 13.63 7.06
CA ALA A 285 24.99 13.78 8.44
C ALA A 285 25.62 15.02 9.10
N SER A 286 26.91 15.31 8.86
CA SER A 286 27.59 16.52 9.35
C SER A 286 26.92 17.80 8.83
N VAL A 287 26.60 17.85 7.54
CA VAL A 287 25.93 19.01 6.92
C VAL A 287 24.56 19.26 7.57
N LEU A 288 23.77 18.21 7.79
CA LEU A 288 22.48 18.34 8.48
C LEU A 288 22.67 18.73 9.96
N ALA A 289 23.70 18.21 10.63
CA ALA A 289 24.03 18.51 12.02
C ALA A 289 24.42 19.99 12.22
N GLU A 290 25.23 20.54 11.32
CA GLU A 290 25.60 21.96 11.29
C GLU A 290 24.35 22.84 11.15
N ARG A 291 23.45 22.51 10.22
CA ARG A 291 22.18 23.23 10.03
C ARG A 291 21.25 23.10 11.23
N ALA A 292 21.17 21.92 11.83
CA ALA A 292 20.39 21.70 13.03
C ALA A 292 20.91 22.57 14.20
N ALA A 293 22.23 22.60 14.41
CA ALA A 293 22.82 23.45 15.45
C ALA A 293 22.51 24.94 15.22
N ALA A 294 22.61 25.39 13.95
CA ALA A 294 22.37 26.78 13.58
C ALA A 294 20.90 27.21 13.67
N TYR A 295 19.96 26.35 13.27
CA TYR A 295 18.59 26.77 12.97
C TYR A 295 17.47 25.94 13.62
N ALA A 296 17.76 24.81 14.28
CA ALA A 296 16.71 24.02 14.93
C ALA A 296 16.02 24.83 16.05
N PRO A 297 14.69 24.81 16.16
CA PRO A 297 14.01 25.59 17.17
C PRO A 297 14.18 25.01 18.57
N ALA A 298 14.29 25.88 19.57
CA ALA A 298 14.38 25.52 20.99
C ALA A 298 13.08 25.85 21.73
N ARG A 299 11.95 25.28 21.26
CA ARG A 299 10.61 25.64 21.77
C ARG A 299 10.40 25.23 23.22
N ASP A 300 10.94 24.06 23.58
CA ASP A 300 10.92 23.52 24.92
C ASP A 300 12.16 22.65 25.18
N ALA A 301 12.35 22.26 26.43
CA ALA A 301 13.49 21.46 26.84
C ALA A 301 13.50 20.06 26.21
N GLY A 302 12.35 19.48 25.88
CA GLY A 302 12.23 18.22 25.16
C GLY A 302 12.77 18.32 23.73
N ASP A 303 12.38 19.35 23.00
CA ASP A 303 12.93 19.66 21.66
C ASP A 303 14.46 19.79 21.71
N VAL A 304 14.99 20.51 22.71
CA VAL A 304 16.44 20.65 22.93
C VAL A 304 17.10 19.31 23.23
N ALA A 305 16.49 18.48 24.07
CA ALA A 305 17.01 17.16 24.40
C ALA A 305 17.10 16.25 23.17
N VAL A 306 16.08 16.28 22.30
CA VAL A 306 16.04 15.49 21.06
C VAL A 306 17.20 15.86 20.15
N VAL A 307 17.44 17.16 19.91
CA VAL A 307 18.55 17.61 19.05
C VAL A 307 19.91 17.26 19.66
N LEU A 308 20.12 17.55 20.95
CA LEU A 308 21.40 17.26 21.61
C LEU A 308 21.72 15.76 21.64
N ASN A 309 20.74 14.91 21.90
CA ASN A 309 20.93 13.47 21.88
C ASN A 309 21.23 12.96 20.46
N ALA A 310 20.57 13.51 19.43
CA ALA A 310 20.85 13.14 18.05
C ALA A 310 22.26 13.53 17.61
N LEU A 311 22.69 14.78 17.90
CA LEU A 311 24.04 15.26 17.60
C LEU A 311 25.10 14.42 18.32
N LYS A 312 24.87 14.10 19.60
CA LYS A 312 25.75 13.21 20.36
C LYS A 312 25.80 11.80 19.79
N GLY A 313 24.65 11.25 19.36
CA GLY A 313 24.54 9.92 18.78
C GLY A 313 25.36 9.73 17.50
N ILE A 314 25.62 10.82 16.77
CA ILE A 314 26.48 10.83 15.58
C ILE A 314 27.90 11.39 15.85
N ALA A 315 28.26 11.62 17.12
CA ALA A 315 29.52 12.22 17.55
C ALA A 315 29.78 13.66 17.04
N ALA A 316 28.73 14.42 16.72
CA ALA A 316 28.80 15.85 16.34
C ALA A 316 28.89 16.74 17.59
N HIS A 317 30.02 16.65 18.31
CA HIS A 317 30.22 17.33 19.59
C HIS A 317 30.29 18.86 19.47
N GLU A 318 30.93 19.38 18.41
CA GLU A 318 31.03 20.82 18.19
C GLU A 318 29.65 21.44 17.88
N GLU A 319 28.85 20.73 17.08
CA GLU A 319 27.48 21.11 16.74
C GLU A 319 26.59 21.11 17.98
N ALA A 320 26.73 20.10 18.84
CA ALA A 320 26.00 20.03 20.10
C ALA A 320 26.34 21.23 21.01
N GLU A 321 27.62 21.56 21.16
CA GLU A 321 28.10 22.72 21.92
C GLU A 321 27.57 24.05 21.35
N ARG A 322 27.59 24.19 20.02
CA ARG A 322 27.07 25.37 19.31
C ARG A 322 25.56 25.53 19.52
N TYR A 323 24.81 24.44 19.41
CA TYR A 323 23.36 24.43 19.66
C TYR A 323 23.05 24.82 21.10
N ALA A 324 23.69 24.18 22.09
CA ALA A 324 23.49 24.47 23.50
C ALA A 324 23.78 25.94 23.82
N GLY A 325 24.89 26.49 23.31
CA GLY A 325 25.23 27.90 23.51
C GLY A 325 24.17 28.87 22.98
N ARG A 326 23.56 28.56 21.82
CA ARG A 326 22.45 29.36 21.27
C ARG A 326 21.19 29.25 22.14
N VAL A 327 20.81 28.04 22.57
CA VAL A 327 19.67 27.82 23.46
C VAL A 327 19.82 28.62 24.76
N ILE A 328 21.02 28.65 25.34
CA ILE A 328 21.31 29.49 26.52
C ILE A 328 20.99 30.94 26.22
N ALA A 329 21.52 31.50 25.13
CA ALA A 329 21.28 32.88 24.76
C ALA A 329 19.79 33.21 24.55
N GLU A 330 18.99 32.26 24.06
CA GLU A 330 17.55 32.42 23.84
C GLU A 330 16.74 32.35 25.15
N VAL A 331 17.12 31.49 26.09
CA VAL A 331 16.31 31.17 27.28
C VAL A 331 16.77 31.90 28.56
N SER A 332 18.03 32.35 28.64
CA SER A 332 18.60 32.96 29.85
C SER A 332 17.85 34.18 30.39
N GLY A 333 17.11 34.92 29.56
CA GLY A 333 16.26 36.03 30.00
C GLY A 333 14.86 35.64 30.48
N SER A 334 14.54 34.34 30.52
CA SER A 334 13.25 33.84 30.99
C SER A 334 13.28 33.52 32.49
N GLY A 335 12.10 33.46 33.11
CA GLY A 335 12.00 33.12 34.53
C GLY A 335 12.52 31.71 34.88
N PRO A 336 12.78 31.44 36.17
CA PRO A 336 13.49 30.25 36.64
C PRO A 336 12.71 28.95 36.39
N ALA A 337 11.37 29.02 36.37
CA ALA A 337 10.52 27.90 36.00
C ALA A 337 10.70 27.47 34.53
N THR A 338 11.01 28.41 33.64
CA THR A 338 11.29 28.15 32.22
C THR A 338 12.72 27.64 32.04
N VAL A 339 13.68 28.17 32.80
CA VAL A 339 15.12 27.83 32.68
C VAL A 339 15.44 26.43 33.23
N ALA A 340 14.80 26.03 34.35
CA ALA A 340 15.13 24.78 35.04
C ALA A 340 15.03 23.49 34.18
N PRO A 341 14.01 23.31 33.32
CA PRO A 341 13.97 22.19 32.39
C PRO A 341 15.16 22.13 31.41
N PHE A 342 15.59 23.27 30.85
CA PHE A 342 16.72 23.33 29.93
C PHE A 342 18.05 23.02 30.64
N TRP A 343 18.21 23.49 31.89
CA TRP A 343 19.35 23.15 32.73
C TRP A 343 19.49 21.64 32.92
N TYR A 344 18.37 20.98 33.26
CA TYR A 344 18.36 19.53 33.44
C TYR A 344 18.75 18.79 32.16
N VAL A 345 18.23 19.26 31.01
CA VAL A 345 18.53 18.68 29.70
C VAL A 345 20.00 18.85 29.32
N MET A 346 20.61 20.01 29.55
CA MET A 346 22.05 20.20 29.31
C MET A 346 22.90 19.28 30.19
N ARG A 347 22.50 19.09 31.45
CA ARG A 347 23.19 18.18 32.36
C ARG A 347 23.06 16.72 31.91
N SER A 348 21.86 16.28 31.53
CA SER A 348 21.60 14.90 31.08
C SER A 348 22.23 14.58 29.72
N ALA A 349 22.34 15.58 28.83
CA ALA A 349 23.10 15.48 27.59
C ALA A 349 24.62 15.30 27.83
N GLY A 350 25.11 15.57 29.04
CA GLY A 350 26.52 15.49 29.41
C GLY A 350 27.28 16.79 29.21
N MET A 351 26.60 17.93 29.30
CA MET A 351 27.15 19.27 29.08
C MET A 351 27.09 20.09 30.39
N PRO A 352 27.78 19.67 31.47
CA PRO A 352 27.67 20.31 32.79
C PRO A 352 28.14 21.76 32.79
N THR A 353 29.13 22.12 31.97
CA THR A 353 29.63 23.49 31.83
C THR A 353 28.57 24.41 31.24
N ARG A 354 27.82 23.94 30.23
CA ARG A 354 26.69 24.68 29.64
C ARG A 354 25.51 24.81 30.60
N ALA A 355 25.22 23.78 31.38
CA ALA A 355 24.22 23.85 32.43
C ALA A 355 24.60 24.92 33.48
N LEU A 356 25.86 24.99 33.90
CA LEU A 356 26.35 26.02 34.81
C LEU A 356 26.26 27.43 34.21
N GLU A 357 26.66 27.60 32.95
CA GLU A 357 26.57 28.86 32.22
C GLU A 357 25.10 29.36 32.15
N LEU A 358 24.15 28.47 31.87
CA LEU A 358 22.73 28.81 31.84
C LEU A 358 22.23 29.34 33.20
N ALA A 359 22.61 28.67 34.29
CA ALA A 359 22.23 29.10 35.64
C ALA A 359 22.83 30.48 35.98
N GLN A 360 24.10 30.71 35.65
CA GLN A 360 24.76 32.00 35.88
C GLN A 360 24.08 33.14 35.12
N ARG A 361 23.77 32.95 33.83
CA ARG A 361 23.14 33.99 33.01
C ARG A 361 21.69 34.26 33.41
N SER A 362 20.97 33.25 33.89
CA SER A 362 19.62 33.41 34.46
C SER A 362 19.64 34.25 35.73
N ASP A 363 20.56 33.94 36.66
CA ASP A 363 20.75 34.70 37.89
C ASP A 363 21.12 36.17 37.62
N GLU A 364 21.95 36.42 36.60
CA GLU A 364 22.33 37.77 36.18
C GLU A 364 21.14 38.54 35.57
N ALA A 365 20.31 37.88 34.75
CA ALA A 365 19.12 38.49 34.17
C ALA A 365 18.06 38.84 35.24
N GLU A 366 17.81 37.94 36.20
CA GLU A 366 16.88 38.21 37.32
C GLU A 366 17.33 39.41 38.17
N ARG A 367 18.64 39.55 38.42
CA ARG A 367 19.18 40.71 39.15
C ARG A 367 19.06 42.02 38.36
N ALA A 368 19.05 41.97 37.03
CA ALA A 368 18.92 43.13 36.16
C ALA A 368 17.46 43.62 36.04
N ASP A 369 16.48 42.72 36.04
CA ASP A 369 15.05 43.04 35.95
C ASP A 369 14.39 43.35 37.32
N GLY A 370 15.06 43.03 38.43
CA GLY A 370 14.60 43.28 39.80
C GLY A 370 14.95 44.67 40.38
N HIS A 371 15.33 45.63 39.53
CA HIS A 371 15.57 47.05 39.83
C HIS A 371 14.65 47.93 38.97
#